data_AF-A0AA42UHR7-F1
#
_entry.id   AF-A0AA42UHR7-F1
#
_cell.length_a   1.000
_cell.length_b   1.000
_cell.length_c   1.000
_cell.angle_alpha   90.00
_cell.angle_beta   90.00
_cell.angle_gamma   90.00
#
_symmetry.space_group_name_H-M   'P 1'
#
loop_
_entity.id
_entity.type
_entity.pdbx_description
1 polymer ?
#
loop_
_entity_poly.entity_id
_entity_poly.type
_entity_poly.pdbx_seq_one_letter_code
_entity_poly.pdbx_strand_id
1 'polypeptide(L)'
;MFAQKVTTSKFGDISYEMKQKQVAALTPNQLALYDVNNAEMPEQDIELNGIKYHISYYKNLKTKQFEVCMVSSVSSKLLTLSGIKVGSSLDDLWKAYKKYDISV
;
A
#
# COMPACT_ATOMS: atom_id res chain seq x y z
N MET A 1 -15.36 -9.67 -9.59
CA MET A 1 -14.72 -8.90 -8.49
C MET A 1 -13.45 -8.29 -9.07
N PHE A 2 -13.39 -6.96 -9.27
CA PHE A 2 -12.24 -6.33 -9.91
C PHE A 2 -11.06 -6.35 -8.95
N ALA A 3 -9.93 -6.92 -9.38
CA ALA A 3 -8.73 -6.97 -8.56
C ALA A 3 -8.13 -5.57 -8.41
N GLN A 4 -7.74 -5.19 -7.19
CA GLN A 4 -7.15 -3.89 -6.91
C GLN A 4 -5.73 -3.82 -7.46
N LYS A 5 -5.40 -2.72 -8.15
CA LYS A 5 -4.15 -2.57 -8.89
C LYS A 5 -3.14 -1.73 -8.11
N VAL A 6 -1.92 -2.25 -7.96
CA VAL A 6 -0.75 -1.51 -7.47
C VAL A 6 -0.11 -0.76 -8.64
N THR A 7 0.24 0.50 -8.41
CA THR A 7 0.91 1.40 -9.35
C THR A 7 2.11 2.06 -8.66
N THR A 8 2.80 2.94 -9.38
CA THR A 8 3.88 3.77 -8.80
C THR A 8 3.37 4.82 -7.81
N SER A 9 2.08 5.16 -7.86
CA SER A 9 1.47 6.20 -7.01
C SER A 9 0.48 5.64 -5.99
N LYS A 10 0.06 4.37 -6.10
CA LYS A 10 -0.96 3.76 -5.25
C LYS A 10 -0.71 2.28 -5.00
N PHE A 11 -1.11 1.79 -3.84
CA PHE A 11 -1.13 0.38 -3.49
C PHE A 11 -2.58 -0.05 -3.22
N GLY A 12 -3.24 -0.56 -4.28
CA GLY A 12 -4.70 -0.72 -4.28
C GLY A 12 -5.40 0.64 -4.25
N ASP A 13 -6.29 0.85 -3.29
CA ASP A 13 -7.02 2.11 -3.13
C ASP A 13 -6.25 3.19 -2.33
N ILE A 14 -5.14 2.82 -1.69
CA ILE A 14 -4.34 3.74 -0.86
C ILE A 14 -3.29 4.41 -1.73
N SER A 15 -3.26 5.75 -1.74
CA SER A 15 -2.26 6.51 -2.50
C SER A 15 -1.08 6.87 -1.61
N TYR A 16 0.13 6.88 -2.16
CA TYR A 16 1.26 7.53 -1.50
C TYR A 16 0.93 9.03 -1.36
N GLU A 17 1.42 9.66 -0.28
CA GLU A 17 1.08 11.05 0.09
C GLU A 17 -0.38 11.30 0.51
N MET A 18 -1.24 10.27 0.52
CA MET A 18 -2.57 10.38 1.11
C MET A 18 -2.45 10.78 2.57
N LYS A 19 -3.25 11.75 3.02
CA LYS A 19 -3.22 12.22 4.40
C LYS A 19 -3.85 11.19 5.31
N GLN A 20 -3.35 11.06 6.54
CA GLN A 20 -3.90 10.16 7.55
C GLN A 20 -5.42 10.28 7.72
N LYS A 21 -5.97 11.51 7.74
CA LYS A 21 -7.43 11.74 7.81
C LYS A 21 -8.19 11.18 6.60
N GLN A 22 -7.58 11.21 5.42
CA GLN A 22 -8.18 10.65 4.21
C GLN A 22 -8.17 9.12 4.26
N VAL A 23 -7.11 8.51 4.80
CA VAL A 23 -7.06 7.06 5.04
C VAL A 23 -8.15 6.64 6.03
N ALA A 24 -8.30 7.36 7.15
CA ALA A 24 -9.37 7.09 8.12
C ALA A 24 -10.78 7.19 7.52
N ALA A 25 -10.97 8.06 6.52
CA ALA A 25 -12.25 8.19 5.81
C ALA A 25 -12.58 7.00 4.89
N LEU A 26 -11.61 6.13 4.57
CA LEU A 26 -11.85 4.90 3.79
C LEU A 26 -12.58 3.84 4.61
N THR A 27 -12.50 3.91 5.93
CA THR A 27 -13.11 2.95 6.87
C THR A 27 -13.97 3.69 7.91
N PRO A 28 -15.04 4.39 7.50
CA PRO A 28 -15.77 5.32 8.36
C PRO A 28 -16.45 4.66 9.57
N ASN A 29 -16.66 3.35 9.53
CA ASN A 29 -17.29 2.57 10.60
C ASN A 29 -16.26 1.89 11.52
N GLN A 30 -14.96 2.08 11.30
CA GLN A 30 -13.89 1.56 12.14
C GLN A 30 -13.19 2.72 12.85
N LEU A 31 -12.93 2.56 14.14
CA LEU A 31 -12.06 3.48 14.85
C LEU A 31 -10.65 3.32 14.28
N ALA A 32 -10.05 4.44 13.85
CA ALA A 32 -8.68 4.44 13.43
C ALA A 32 -7.77 4.19 14.63
N LEU A 33 -7.12 3.02 14.67
CA LEU A 33 -6.15 2.64 15.68
C LEU A 33 -4.75 2.92 15.12
N TYR A 34 -4.02 3.79 15.79
CA TYR A 34 -2.67 4.18 15.39
C TYR A 34 -1.67 3.59 16.38
N ASP A 35 -0.64 2.91 15.86
CA ASP A 35 0.56 2.68 16.65
C ASP A 35 1.37 3.98 16.65
N VAL A 36 1.48 4.56 17.84
CA VAL A 36 2.19 5.82 18.10
C VAL A 36 3.51 5.60 18.84
N ASN A 37 3.95 4.35 19.00
CA ASN A 37 5.23 4.01 19.62
C ASN A 37 6.40 4.63 18.85
N ASN A 38 6.24 4.84 17.55
CA ASN A 38 7.13 5.65 16.73
C ASN A 38 6.46 6.99 16.37
N ALA A 39 6.68 8.02 17.18
CA ALA A 39 6.04 9.33 17.00
C ALA A 39 6.43 10.04 15.67
N GLU A 40 7.58 9.70 15.09
CA GLU A 40 8.04 10.24 13.81
C GLU A 40 7.44 9.49 12.61
N MET A 41 7.14 8.21 12.81
CA MET A 41 6.62 7.32 11.78
C MET A 41 5.48 6.45 12.33
N PRO A 42 4.30 7.04 12.64
CA PRO A 42 3.19 6.29 13.17
C PRO A 42 2.65 5.32 12.14
N GLU A 43 2.01 4.27 12.61
CA GLU A 43 1.50 3.18 11.78
C GLU A 43 0.00 2.95 12.02
N GLN A 44 -0.68 2.36 11.04
CA GLN A 44 -2.09 2.04 11.11
C GLN A 44 -2.38 0.78 10.29
N ASP A 45 -3.16 -0.11 10.90
CA ASP A 45 -3.78 -1.21 10.17
C ASP A 45 -5.23 -0.86 9.81
N ILE A 46 -5.63 -1.13 8.56
CA ILE A 46 -7.02 -1.01 8.11
C ILE A 46 -7.45 -2.22 7.30
N GLU A 47 -8.77 -2.45 7.22
CA GLU A 47 -9.35 -3.39 6.27
C GLU A 47 -10.27 -2.67 5.28
N LEU A 48 -9.96 -2.79 4.00
CA LEU A 48 -10.74 -2.18 2.92
C LEU A 48 -11.04 -3.25 1.87
N ASN A 49 -12.32 -3.41 1.52
CA ASN A 49 -12.78 -4.38 0.51
C ASN A 49 -12.28 -5.83 0.78
N GLY A 50 -12.16 -6.22 2.06
CA GLY A 50 -11.67 -7.53 2.48
C GLY A 50 -10.18 -7.75 2.18
N ILE A 51 -9.39 -6.68 2.18
CA ILE A 51 -7.92 -6.66 2.12
C ILE A 51 -7.42 -5.92 3.35
N LYS A 52 -6.53 -6.56 4.12
CA LYS A 52 -5.84 -5.93 5.23
C LYS A 52 -4.60 -5.19 4.73
N TYR A 53 -4.46 -3.94 5.13
CA TYR A 53 -3.34 -3.08 4.81
C TYR A 53 -2.63 -2.67 6.09
N HIS A 54 -1.30 -2.66 6.03
CA HIS A 54 -0.45 -2.03 7.02
C HIS A 54 0.15 -0.77 6.40
N ILE A 55 -0.05 0.37 7.05
CA ILE A 55 0.25 1.70 6.52
C ILE A 55 1.19 2.40 7.49
N SER A 56 2.31 2.91 6.99
CA SER A 56 3.21 3.78 7.74
C SER A 56 3.12 5.20 7.19
N TYR A 57 3.18 6.17 8.09
CA TYR A 57 3.13 7.59 7.75
C TYR A 57 4.44 8.27 8.05
N TYR A 58 4.75 9.36 7.35
CA TYR A 58 5.79 10.29 7.74
C TYR A 58 5.18 11.66 8.03
N LYS A 59 5.84 12.44 8.89
CA LYS A 59 5.44 13.83 9.13
C LYS A 59 5.99 14.74 8.03
N ASN A 60 5.12 15.22 7.14
CA ASN A 60 5.50 16.22 6.16
C ASN A 60 5.78 17.55 6.88
N LEU A 61 7.03 18.00 6.84
CA LEU A 61 7.47 19.19 7.58
C LEU A 61 6.92 20.51 7.02
N LYS A 62 6.49 20.53 5.75
CA LYS A 62 5.89 21.71 5.10
C LYS A 62 4.42 21.85 5.48
N THR A 63 3.66 20.77 5.37
CA THR A 63 2.21 20.76 5.64
C THR A 63 1.89 20.51 7.12
N LYS A 64 2.87 20.04 7.90
CA LYS A 64 2.73 19.58 9.30
C LYS A 64 1.70 18.45 9.45
N GLN A 65 1.44 17.68 8.39
CA GLN A 65 0.48 16.59 8.35
C GLN A 65 1.19 15.25 8.16
N PHE A 66 0.58 14.19 8.69
CA PHE A 66 1.02 12.83 8.43
C PHE A 66 0.49 12.35 7.08
N GLU A 67 1.41 11.87 6.25
CA GLU A 67 1.18 11.45 4.88
C GLU A 67 1.72 10.02 4.69
N VAL A 68 1.03 9.21 3.90
CA VAL A 68 1.42 7.81 3.65
C VAL A 68 2.78 7.77 2.96
N CYS A 69 3.75 7.09 3.57
CA CYS A 69 5.04 6.78 2.94
C CYS A 69 5.16 5.30 2.56
N MET A 70 4.53 4.40 3.31
CA MET A 70 4.62 2.97 3.07
C MET A 70 3.23 2.33 3.18
N VAL A 71 2.95 1.40 2.28
CA VAL A 71 1.76 0.55 2.34
C VAL A 71 2.20 -0.87 2.01
N SER A 72 1.73 -1.83 2.80
CA SER A 72 1.97 -3.23 2.55
C SER A 72 0.71 -4.06 2.77
N SER A 73 0.63 -5.18 2.07
CA SER A 73 -0.39 -6.21 2.25
C SER A 73 0.13 -7.53 1.71
N VAL A 74 -0.34 -8.63 2.29
CA VAL A 74 -0.07 -10.00 1.82
C VAL A 74 -1.23 -10.57 0.99
N SER A 75 -2.21 -9.75 0.63
CA SER A 75 -3.40 -10.21 -0.07
C SER A 75 -3.13 -10.58 -1.53
N SER A 76 -3.54 -11.79 -1.91
CA SER A 76 -3.51 -12.27 -3.30
C SER A 76 -4.54 -11.58 -4.22
N LYS A 77 -5.43 -10.75 -3.67
CA LYS A 77 -6.40 -9.94 -4.43
C LYS A 77 -5.77 -8.71 -5.08
N LEU A 78 -4.52 -8.39 -4.74
CA LEU A 78 -3.76 -7.29 -5.32
C LEU A 78 -2.99 -7.74 -6.56
N LEU A 79 -3.03 -6.92 -7.61
CA LEU A 79 -2.27 -7.13 -8.84
C LEU A 79 -1.25 -6.02 -9.01
N THR A 80 0.00 -6.38 -9.30
CA THR A 80 1.03 -5.41 -9.67
C THR A 80 0.92 -5.01 -11.15
N LEU A 81 1.65 -3.95 -11.55
CA LEU A 81 1.73 -3.51 -12.95
C LEU A 81 2.18 -4.63 -13.90
N SER A 82 3.02 -5.55 -13.43
CA SER A 82 3.50 -6.70 -14.18
C SER A 82 2.54 -7.90 -14.16
N GLY A 83 1.39 -7.78 -13.49
CA GLY A 83 0.44 -8.88 -13.29
C GLY A 83 0.91 -9.91 -12.26
N ILE A 84 2.07 -9.69 -11.63
CA ILE A 84 2.62 -10.51 -10.56
C ILE A 84 1.81 -10.25 -9.29
N LYS A 85 1.54 -11.31 -8.53
CA LYS A 85 0.78 -11.25 -7.28
C LYS A 85 1.50 -12.00 -6.17
N VAL A 86 1.05 -11.81 -4.94
CA VAL A 86 1.52 -12.64 -3.82
C VAL A 86 1.26 -14.12 -4.14
N GLY A 87 2.31 -14.94 -4.03
CA GLY A 87 2.30 -16.36 -4.41
C GLY A 87 2.71 -16.67 -5.85
N SER A 88 3.06 -15.67 -6.68
CA SER A 88 3.70 -15.88 -7.97
C SER A 88 5.08 -16.51 -7.84
N SER A 89 5.48 -17.31 -8.84
CA SER A 89 6.78 -17.97 -8.89
C SER A 89 7.87 -17.07 -9.48
N LEU A 90 9.13 -17.50 -9.35
CA LEU A 90 10.27 -16.85 -10.02
C LEU A 90 10.12 -16.89 -11.56
N ASP A 91 9.54 -17.95 -12.11
CA ASP A 91 9.28 -18.06 -13.54
C ASP A 91 8.24 -17.03 -14.02
N ASP A 92 7.23 -16.74 -13.20
CA ASP A 92 6.24 -15.71 -13.51
C ASP A 92 6.89 -14.32 -13.53
N LEU A 93 7.82 -14.07 -12.61
CA LEU A 93 8.64 -12.86 -12.59
C LEU A 93 9.46 -12.73 -13.88
N TRP A 94 10.22 -13.76 -14.25
CA TRP A 94 11.04 -13.73 -15.46
C TRP A 94 10.21 -13.55 -16.72
N LYS A 95 9.06 -14.22 -16.85
CA LYS A 95 8.16 -14.04 -18.00
C LYS A 95 7.63 -12.62 -18.14
N ALA A 96 7.30 -11.98 -17.02
CA ALA A 96 6.77 -10.62 -17.01
C ALA A 96 7.83 -9.58 -17.38
N TYR A 97 9.09 -9.81 -16.97
CA TYR A 97 10.18 -8.84 -17.16
C TYR A 97 11.15 -9.18 -18.30
N LYS A 98 11.00 -10.31 -19.02
CA LYS A 98 11.88 -10.72 -20.13
C LYS A 98 12.10 -9.70 -21.26
N LYS A 99 11.24 -8.69 -21.35
CA LYS A 99 11.31 -7.61 -22.36
C LYS A 99 12.18 -6.43 -21.91
N TYR A 100 12.51 -6.37 -20.62
CA TYR A 100 13.43 -5.39 -20.06
C TYR A 100 14.81 -6.03 -20.02
N ASP A 101 15.81 -5.31 -20.51
CA ASP A 101 17.20 -5.74 -20.44
C ASP A 101 17.70 -5.51 -19.02
N ILE A 102 17.40 -6.46 -18.13
CA ILE A 102 17.79 -6.40 -16.71
C ILE A 102 19.08 -7.23 -16.60
N SER A 103 20.24 -6.57 -16.70
CA SER A 103 21.51 -7.19 -16.32
C SER A 103 21.59 -7.27 -14.79
N VAL A 104 21.79 -8.47 -14.26
CA VAL A 104 22.10 -8.71 -12.84
C VAL A 104 23.59 -8.57 -12.59
#